data_AF-A0A6J6JKD2-F1
#
_entry.id   AF-A0A6J6JKD2-F1
#
_cell.length_a   1.000
_cell.length_b   1.000
_cell.length_c   1.000
_cell.angle_alpha   90.00
_cell.angle_beta   90.00
_cell.angle_gamma   90.00
#
_symmetry.space_group_name_H-M   'P 1'
#
loop_
_entity.id
_entity.type
_entity.pdbx_description
1 polymer ?
#
loop_
_entity_poly.entity_id
_entity_poly.type
_entity_poly.pdbx_seq_one_letter_code
_entity_poly.pdbx_strand_id
1 'polypeptide(L)'
;MITETDQLSDALSQAAKLWPELSGQRTLLLRKVLEVGIETIEQEATQKTKSRIAGVEKLAGSMPGVWPANWKQELAEDWPS
;
A
#
# COMPACT_ATOMS: atom_id res chain seq x y z
N MET A 1 8.94 -25.22 18.07
CA MET A 1 7.65 -25.19 17.36
C MET A 1 7.00 -23.88 17.75
N ILE A 2 6.86 -22.94 16.81
CA ILE A 2 6.22 -21.63 17.07
C ILE A 2 4.76 -21.81 16.65
N THR A 3 3.82 -21.70 17.59
CA THR A 3 2.40 -21.70 17.26
C THR A 3 1.91 -20.26 17.09
N GLU A 4 0.88 -20.04 16.27
CA GLU A 4 0.26 -18.72 16.07
C GLU A 4 -0.08 -18.01 17.39
N THR A 5 -0.43 -18.79 18.42
CA THR A 5 -0.76 -18.30 19.76
C THR A 5 0.46 -17.70 20.49
N ASP A 6 1.65 -18.29 20.30
CA ASP A 6 2.89 -17.81 20.95
C ASP A 6 3.31 -16.46 20.37
N GLN A 7 3.29 -16.35 19.04
CA GLN A 7 3.60 -15.10 18.34
C GLN A 7 2.61 -13.98 18.71
N LEU A 8 1.32 -14.31 18.87
CA LEU A 8 0.31 -13.36 19.32
C LEU A 8 0.55 -12.91 20.75
N SER A 9 0.92 -13.82 21.66
CA SER A 9 1.24 -13.45 23.05
C SER A 9 2.48 -12.58 23.14
N ASP A 10 3.51 -12.84 22.34
CA ASP A 10 4.70 -11.99 22.27
C ASP A 10 4.37 -10.60 21.73
N ALA A 11 3.59 -10.53 20.65
CA ALA A 11 3.13 -9.26 20.08
C ALA A 11 2.34 -8.43 21.10
N LEU A 12 1.43 -9.06 21.84
CA LEU A 12 0.66 -8.38 22.88
C LEU A 12 1.52 -7.96 24.07
N SER A 13 2.57 -8.73 24.40
CA SER A 13 3.54 -8.36 25.43
C SER A 13 4.37 -7.14 25.03
N GLN A 14 4.72 -7.01 23.74
CA GLN A 14 5.36 -5.80 23.22
C GLN A 14 4.38 -4.62 23.16
N ALA A 15 3.15 -4.86 22.72
CA ALA A 15 2.09 -3.87 22.69
C ALA A 15 1.83 -3.28 24.09
N ALA A 16 1.85 -4.10 25.14
CA ALA A 16 1.68 -3.64 26.52
C ALA A 16 2.82 -2.71 26.99
N LYS A 17 4.00 -2.77 26.39
CA LYS A 17 5.11 -1.83 26.66
C LYS A 17 4.91 -0.49 25.94
N LEU A 18 4.28 -0.52 24.77
CA LEU A 18 3.97 0.67 23.97
C LEU A 18 2.72 1.40 24.49
N TRP A 19 1.75 0.66 25.02
CA TRP A 19 0.52 1.16 25.62
C TRP A 19 0.35 0.64 27.06
N PRO A 20 1.14 1.14 28.03
CA PRO A 20 1.09 0.70 29.42
C PRO A 20 -0.28 0.87 30.07
N GLU A 21 -1.07 1.86 29.64
CA GLU A 21 -2.44 2.13 30.09
C GLU A 21 -3.42 1.01 29.76
N LEU A 22 -3.11 0.18 28.75
CA LEU A 22 -3.88 -1.00 28.37
C LEU A 22 -3.26 -2.30 28.91
N SER A 23 -2.20 -2.21 29.71
CA SER A 23 -1.55 -3.39 30.30
C SER A 23 -2.53 -4.20 31.15
N GLY A 24 -2.46 -5.53 31.03
CA GLY A 24 -3.42 -6.45 31.64
C GLY A 24 -4.78 -6.54 30.93
N GLN A 25 -5.06 -5.66 29.96
CA GLN A 25 -6.32 -5.65 29.20
C GLN A 25 -6.12 -6.27 27.81
N ARG A 26 -5.96 -7.61 27.77
CA ARG A 26 -5.60 -8.35 26.53
C ARG A 26 -6.48 -8.01 25.33
N THR A 27 -7.80 -7.92 25.51
CA THR A 27 -8.75 -7.61 24.43
C THR A 27 -8.58 -6.18 23.90
N LEU A 28 -8.32 -5.21 24.78
CA LEU A 28 -8.10 -3.82 24.36
C LEU A 28 -6.75 -3.65 23.66
N LEU A 29 -5.71 -4.34 24.12
CA LEU A 29 -4.42 -4.38 23.43
C LEU A 29 -4.56 -4.99 22.03
N LEU A 30 -5.29 -6.10 21.91
CA LEU A 30 -5.53 -6.72 20.60
C LEU A 30 -6.27 -5.76 19.67
N ARG A 31 -7.33 -5.10 20.17
CA ARG A 31 -8.06 -4.10 19.41
C ARG A 31 -7.14 -2.96 18.96
N LYS A 32 -6.29 -2.45 19.86
CA LYS A 32 -5.36 -1.36 19.54
C LYS A 32 -4.33 -1.77 18.48
N VAL A 33 -3.80 -2.98 18.57
CA VAL A 33 -2.90 -3.56 17.57
C VAL A 33 -3.58 -3.66 16.21
N LEU A 34 -4.84 -4.13 16.18
CA LEU A 34 -5.61 -4.23 14.93
C LEU A 34 -5.91 -2.85 14.34
N GLU A 35 -6.28 -1.86 15.16
CA GLU A 35 -6.51 -0.48 14.70
C GLU A 35 -5.25 0.08 14.01
N VAL A 36 -4.09 -0.04 14.65
CA VAL A 36 -2.81 0.38 14.06
C VAL A 36 -2.47 -0.42 12.80
N GLY A 37 -2.75 -1.73 12.81
CA GLY A 37 -2.53 -2.60 11.66
C GLY A 37 -3.37 -2.20 10.44
N ILE A 38 -4.65 -1.86 10.66
CA ILE A 38 -5.56 -1.37 9.61
C ILE A 38 -5.02 -0.06 9.02
N GLU A 39 -4.69 0.91 9.88
CA GLU A 39 -4.13 2.19 9.43
C GLU A 39 -2.84 2.00 8.61
N THR A 40 -1.98 1.08 9.04
CA THR A 40 -0.73 0.77 8.33
C THR A 40 -1.00 0.19 6.94
N ILE A 41 -1.94 -0.77 6.82
CA ILE A 41 -2.31 -1.38 5.53
C ILE A 41 -2.90 -0.33 4.57
N GLU A 42 -3.77 0.55 5.07
CA GLU A 42 -4.37 1.62 4.27
C GLU A 42 -3.32 2.62 3.77
N GLN A 43 -2.34 2.96 4.61
CA GLN A 43 -1.21 3.81 4.24
C GLN A 43 -0.34 3.16 3.16
N GLU A 44 -0.02 1.87 3.29
CA GLU A 44 0.74 1.13 2.28
C GLU A 44 0.01 1.06 0.93
N ALA A 45 -1.29 0.78 0.95
CA ALA A 45 -2.12 0.75 -0.27
C ALA A 45 -2.14 2.12 -0.96
N THR A 46 -2.27 3.19 -0.18
CA THR A 46 -2.22 4.57 -0.66
C THR A 46 -0.85 4.90 -1.24
N GLN A 47 0.23 4.53 -0.55
CA GLN A 47 1.61 4.80 -0.99
C GLN A 47 1.95 4.04 -2.27
N LYS A 48 1.49 2.79 -2.41
CA LYS A 48 1.63 2.00 -3.64
C LYS A 48 0.92 2.66 -4.81
N THR A 49 -0.28 3.18 -4.57
CA THR A 49 -1.05 3.92 -5.59
C THR A 49 -0.34 5.21 -6.01
N LYS A 50 0.14 6.01 -5.05
CA LYS A 50 0.92 7.22 -5.32
C LYS A 50 2.18 6.93 -6.11
N SER A 51 2.92 5.90 -5.73
CA SER A 51 4.17 5.51 -6.40
C SER A 51 3.91 5.09 -7.86
N ARG A 52 2.82 4.36 -8.11
CA ARG A 52 2.40 4.01 -9.47
C ARG A 52 2.07 5.25 -10.30
N ILE A 53 1.27 6.16 -9.77
CA ILE A 53 0.87 7.41 -10.46
C ILE A 53 2.11 8.25 -10.76
N ALA A 54 3.00 8.46 -9.78
CA ALA A 54 4.24 9.21 -9.97
C ALA A 54 5.13 8.59 -11.06
N GLY A 55 5.19 7.26 -11.16
CA GLY A 55 5.90 6.57 -12.24
C GLY A 55 5.30 6.85 -13.63
N VAL A 56 3.96 6.83 -13.74
CA VAL A 56 3.25 7.18 -14.98
C VAL A 56 3.50 8.64 -15.35
N GLU A 57 3.34 9.57 -14.42
CA GLU A 57 3.54 11.00 -14.66
C GLU A 57 4.98 11.32 -15.05
N LYS A 58 5.97 10.66 -14.44
CA LYS A 58 7.38 10.81 -14.79
C LYS A 58 7.67 10.40 -16.24
N LEU A 59 7.00 9.36 -16.74
CA LEU A 59 7.19 8.85 -18.10
C LEU A 59 6.30 9.56 -19.12
N ALA A 60 5.13 10.06 -18.69
CA ALA A 60 4.19 10.78 -19.52
C ALA A 60 4.87 12.04 -20.11
N GLY A 61 4.87 12.15 -21.44
CA GLY A 61 5.49 13.28 -22.13
C GLY A 61 7.03 13.29 -22.13
N SER A 62 7.69 12.28 -21.54
CA SER A 62 9.16 12.20 -21.50
C SER A 62 9.82 11.85 -22.85
N MET A 63 9.01 11.45 -23.85
CA MET A 63 9.46 11.08 -25.19
C MET A 63 8.88 12.02 -26.28
N PRO A 64 9.22 13.31 -26.26
CA PRO A 64 8.81 14.23 -27.32
C PRO A 64 9.47 13.83 -28.65
N GLY A 65 8.70 13.88 -29.74
CA GLY A 65 9.20 13.61 -31.10
C GLY A 65 9.30 12.13 -31.50
N VAL A 66 8.91 11.19 -30.63
CA VAL A 66 8.83 9.76 -31.00
C VAL A 66 7.67 9.48 -31.94
N TRP A 67 6.55 10.19 -31.77
CA TRP A 67 5.39 10.05 -32.64
C TRP A 67 5.41 11.11 -33.73
N PRO A 68 5.22 10.73 -35.02
CA PRO A 68 5.10 11.68 -36.11
C PRO A 68 3.83 12.55 -35.94
N ALA A 69 3.78 13.73 -36.55
CA ALA A 69 2.67 14.67 -36.34
C ALA A 69 1.27 14.09 -36.68
N ASN A 70 1.23 13.13 -37.60
CA ASN A 70 0.04 12.42 -38.07
C ASN A 70 -0.20 11.06 -37.38
N TRP A 71 0.50 10.72 -36.29
CA TRP A 71 0.43 9.40 -35.65
C TRP A 71 -1.00 8.92 -35.32
N LYS A 72 -1.89 9.85 -34.96
CA LYS A 72 -3.30 9.52 -34.66
C LYS A 72 -4.05 9.02 -35.89
N GLN A 73 -3.71 9.56 -37.06
CA GLN A 73 -4.35 9.25 -38.33
C GLN A 73 -3.86 7.88 -38.82
N GLU A 74 -2.55 7.65 -38.77
CA GLU A 74 -1.95 6.34 -39.07
C GLU A 74 -2.52 5.23 -38.17
N LEU A 75 -2.63 5.49 -36.85
CA LEU A 75 -3.20 4.52 -35.91
C LEU A 75 -4.69 4.22 -36.16
N ALA A 76 -5.45 5.21 -36.62
CA ALA A 76 -6.87 5.05 -36.92
C ALA A 76 -7.10 4.29 -38.24
N GLU A 77 -6.20 4.46 -39.21
CA GLU A 77 -6.21 3.73 -40.48
C GLU A 77 -5.81 2.25 -40.31
N ASP A 78 -4.93 1.95 -39.36
CA ASP A 78 -4.45 0.60 -39.05
C ASP A 78 -5.44 -0.25 -38.22
N TRP A 79 -6.48 0.34 -37.63
CA TRP A 79 -7.44 -0.42 -36.83
C TRP A 79 -8.49 -1.10 -37.74
N PRO A 80 -8.62 -2.44 -37.72
CA PRO A 80 -9.65 -3.11 -38.49
C PRO A 80 -11.04 -2.73 -37.95
N SER A 81 -11.97 -2.46 -38.87
CA SER A 81 -13.38 -2.15 -38.60
C SER A 81 -14.11 -3.23 -37.83
#